data_AF-A0A9D1N426-F1
#
_entry.id   AF-A0A9D1N426-F1
#
_cell.length_a   1.000
_cell.length_b   1.000
_cell.length_c   1.000
_cell.angle_alpha   90.00
_cell.angle_beta   90.00
_cell.angle_gamma   90.00
#
_symmetry.space_group_name_H-M   'P 1'
#
loop_
_entity.id
_entity.type
_entity.pdbx_description
1 polymer ?
#
loop_
_entity_poly.entity_id
_entity_poly.type
_entity_poly.pdbx_seq_one_letter_code
_entity_poly.pdbx_strand_id
1 'polypeptide(L)'
;MRCSCQQCGAYMVQQERGLESRCVCPQCLRTCSACMGTEQQPEHREGLALIAYLRERYDERLSGGADRAGEAPCDPGDPGGYRD
;
A
#
# COMPACT_ATOMS: atom_id res chain seq x y z
N MET A 1 -3.87 -17.51 -4.14
CA MET A 1 -3.95 -16.87 -2.80
C MET A 1 -5.20 -16.00 -2.82
N ARG A 2 -6.09 -16.12 -1.83
CA ARG A 2 -7.38 -15.40 -1.84
C ARG A 2 -7.38 -14.30 -0.78
N CYS A 3 -7.79 -13.11 -1.20
CA CYS A 3 -7.65 -11.86 -0.45
C CYS A 3 -9.00 -11.43 0.15
N SER A 4 -9.00 -10.70 1.27
CA SER A 4 -10.09 -9.80 1.63
C SER A 4 -9.85 -8.41 1.01
N CYS A 5 -10.93 -7.71 0.66
CA CYS A 5 -10.84 -6.37 0.07
C CYS A 5 -10.41 -5.35 1.13
N GLN A 6 -9.31 -4.62 0.87
CA GLN A 6 -8.80 -3.59 1.78
C GLN A 6 -9.71 -2.35 1.88
N GLN A 7 -10.75 -2.25 1.03
CA GLN A 7 -11.72 -1.14 1.06
C GLN A 7 -12.98 -1.49 1.85
N CYS A 8 -13.58 -2.67 1.60
CA CYS A 8 -14.89 -3.02 2.17
C CYS A 8 -14.89 -4.34 2.97
N GLY A 9 -13.74 -5.01 3.10
CA GLY A 9 -13.60 -6.27 3.85
C GLY A 9 -14.13 -7.53 3.16
N ALA A 10 -14.91 -7.39 2.07
CA ALA A 10 -15.49 -8.54 1.38
C ALA A 10 -14.45 -9.51 0.82
N TYR A 11 -14.79 -10.81 0.83
CA TYR A 11 -13.96 -11.85 0.24
C TYR A 11 -13.86 -11.66 -1.28
N MET A 12 -12.64 -11.65 -1.80
CA MET A 12 -12.39 -11.38 -3.22
C MET A 12 -12.36 -12.67 -4.05
N VAL A 13 -12.78 -12.57 -5.31
CA VAL A 13 -12.76 -13.67 -6.27
C VAL A 13 -11.46 -13.62 -7.07
N GLN A 14 -10.76 -14.74 -7.19
CA GLN A 14 -9.51 -14.81 -7.96
C GLN A 14 -9.82 -14.92 -9.46
N GLN A 15 -9.26 -14.02 -10.24
CA GLN A 15 -9.17 -14.11 -11.70
C GLN A 15 -7.81 -14.69 -12.07
N GLU A 16 -7.80 -15.91 -12.60
CA GLU A 16 -6.60 -16.67 -12.89
C GLU A 16 -6.03 -16.32 -14.28
N ARG A 17 -4.80 -15.80 -14.31
CA ARG A 17 -4.05 -15.44 -15.54
C ARG A 17 -2.53 -15.64 -15.38
N GLY A 18 -2.11 -16.73 -14.73
CA GLY A 18 -0.69 -16.98 -14.46
C GLY A 18 -0.11 -15.92 -13.53
N LEU A 19 0.99 -15.27 -13.91
CA LEU A 19 1.62 -14.18 -13.14
C LEU A 19 0.74 -12.92 -13.07
N GLU A 20 -0.13 -12.71 -14.07
CA GLU A 20 -1.10 -11.61 -14.12
C GLU A 20 -2.38 -11.90 -13.32
N SER A 21 -2.35 -12.92 -12.45
CA SER A 21 -3.49 -13.27 -11.61
C SER A 21 -3.79 -12.15 -10.60
N ARG A 22 -5.08 -11.94 -10.35
CA ARG A 22 -5.53 -10.88 -9.43
C ARG A 22 -6.82 -11.26 -8.73
N CYS A 23 -6.99 -10.75 -7.52
CA CYS A 23 -8.25 -10.77 -6.77
C CYS A 23 -9.13 -9.60 -7.25
N VAL A 24 -10.42 -9.83 -7.53
CA VAL A 24 -11.42 -8.80 -7.83
C VAL A 24 -12.51 -8.82 -6.76
N CYS A 25 -12.83 -7.65 -6.19
CA CYS A 25 -13.88 -7.51 -5.18
C CYS A 25 -15.26 -7.53 -5.86
N PRO A 26 -16.21 -8.39 -5.43
CA PRO A 26 -17.55 -8.42 -6.01
C PRO A 26 -18.44 -7.22 -5.62
N GLN A 27 -18.08 -6.47 -4.58
CA GLN A 27 -18.90 -5.34 -4.09
C GLN A 27 -18.45 -3.99 -4.65
N CYS A 28 -17.15 -3.72 -4.64
CA CYS A 28 -16.60 -2.42 -5.05
C CYS A 28 -15.66 -2.50 -6.26
N LEU A 29 -15.50 -3.68 -6.87
CA LEU A 29 -14.70 -3.92 -8.08
C LEU A 29 -13.20 -3.58 -7.99
N ARG A 30 -12.70 -3.22 -6.80
CA ARG A 30 -11.26 -3.09 -6.53
C ARG A 30 -10.52 -4.38 -6.90
N THR A 31 -9.35 -4.20 -7.52
CA THR A 31 -8.48 -5.29 -7.95
C THR A 31 -7.20 -5.29 -7.10
N CYS A 32 -6.68 -6.47 -6.78
CA CYS A 32 -5.46 -6.64 -5.98
C CYS A 32 -4.59 -7.77 -6.53
N SER A 33 -3.29 -7.51 -6.70
CA SER A 33 -2.27 -8.49 -7.12
C SER A 33 -1.13 -8.63 -6.12
N ALA A 34 -1.25 -8.08 -4.90
CA ALA A 34 -0.16 -8.04 -3.91
C ALA A 34 0.45 -9.43 -3.60
N CYS A 35 -0.37 -10.48 -3.64
CA CYS A 35 0.07 -11.86 -3.45
C CYS A 35 0.93 -12.43 -4.59
N MET A 36 0.90 -11.81 -5.77
CA MET A 36 1.71 -12.20 -6.93
C MET A 36 3.10 -11.57 -6.91
N GLY A 37 3.38 -10.71 -5.92
CA GLY A 37 4.56 -9.87 -5.89
C GLY A 37 4.24 -8.43 -6.28
N THR A 38 5.12 -7.53 -5.88
CA THR A 38 5.08 -6.11 -6.24
C THR A 38 6.01 -5.84 -7.42
N GLU A 39 5.83 -4.71 -8.10
CA GLU A 39 6.77 -4.26 -9.14
C GLU A 39 8.19 -3.98 -8.58
N GLN A 40 8.28 -3.74 -7.27
CA GLN A 40 9.54 -3.50 -6.58
C GLN A 40 10.45 -4.72 -6.70
N GLN A 41 11.66 -4.50 -7.23
CA GLN A 41 12.67 -5.55 -7.27
C GLN A 41 13.15 -5.90 -5.85
N PRO A 42 13.51 -7.17 -5.60
CA PRO A 42 14.19 -7.55 -4.38
C PRO A 42 15.48 -6.77 -4.19
N GLU A 43 15.69 -6.26 -2.99
CA GLU A 43 16.88 -5.48 -2.65
C GLU A 43 18.11 -6.35 -2.48
N HIS A 44 19.28 -5.79 -2.78
CA HIS A 44 20.54 -6.50 -2.58
C HIS A 44 20.99 -6.44 -1.11
N ARG A 45 21.81 -7.40 -0.69
CA ARG A 45 22.21 -7.58 0.72
C ARG A 45 22.79 -6.31 1.35
N GLU A 46 23.66 -5.59 0.65
CA GLU A 46 24.26 -4.35 1.16
C GLU A 46 23.24 -3.20 1.35
N GLY A 47 22.15 -3.20 0.59
CA GLY A 47 21.09 -2.18 0.71
C GLY A 47 20.23 -2.35 1.95
N LEU A 48 20.15 -3.56 2.51
CA LEU A 48 19.25 -3.87 3.63
C LEU A 48 19.55 -3.05 4.89
N ALA A 49 20.83 -2.79 5.18
CA ALA A 49 21.21 -1.98 6.35
C ALA A 49 20.75 -0.52 6.21
N LEU A 50 20.86 0.06 5.01
CA LEU A 50 20.37 1.41 4.73
C LEU A 50 18.85 1.47 4.84
N ILE A 51 18.14 0.47 4.30
CA ILE A 51 16.67 0.41 4.37
C ILE A 51 16.19 0.33 5.82
N ALA A 52 16.82 -0.51 6.65
CA ALA A 52 16.51 -0.60 8.07
C ALA A 52 16.69 0.76 8.77
N TYR A 53 17.83 1.42 8.56
CA TYR A 53 18.09 2.75 9.11
C TYR A 53 17.07 3.80 8.67
N LEU A 54 16.72 3.83 7.37
CA LEU A 54 15.72 4.76 6.84
C LEU A 54 14.32 4.49 7.43
N ARG A 55 13.99 3.23 7.65
CA ARG A 55 12.71 2.84 8.25
C ARG A 55 12.58 3.33 9.69
N GLU A 56 13.60 3.12 10.51
CA GLU A 56 13.65 3.61 11.90
C GLU A 56 13.43 5.12 11.95
N ARG A 57 14.18 5.88 11.14
CA ARG A 57 14.05 7.35 11.07
C ARG A 57 12.66 7.81 10.63
N TYR A 58 12.00 7.07 9.74
CA TYR A 58 10.63 7.38 9.30
C TYR A 58 9.63 7.17 10.44
N ASP A 59 9.76 6.05 11.16
CA ASP A 59 8.89 5.72 12.30
C ASP A 59 9.08 6.74 13.45
N GLU A 60 10.32 7.17 13.72
CA GLU A 60 10.61 8.27 14.66
C GLU A 60 9.90 9.57 14.26
N ARG A 61 9.97 9.97 12.98
CA ARG A 61 9.30 11.18 12.47
C ARG A 61 7.78 11.11 12.65
N LEU A 62 7.17 9.95 12.41
CA LEU A 62 5.74 9.75 12.61
C LEU A 62 5.36 9.83 14.09
N SER A 63 6.16 9.19 14.96
CA SER A 63 5.90 9.20 16.40
C SER A 63 6.05 10.60 17.02
N GLY A 64 7.02 11.41 16.55
CA GLY A 64 7.22 12.79 16.98
C GLY A 64 6.28 13.82 16.32
N GLY A 65 5.49 13.41 15.32
CA GLY A 65 4.52 14.26 14.63
C GLY A 65 3.11 14.22 15.21
N ALA A 66 2.82 13.30 16.13
CA ALA A 66 1.49 13.15 16.73
C ALA A 66 1.08 14.34 17.64
N ASP A 67 2.05 15.13 18.11
CA ASP A 67 1.81 16.25 19.04
C ASP A 67 1.64 17.62 18.35
N ARG A 68 1.67 17.67 17.01
CA ARG A 68 1.28 18.86 16.23
C ARG A 68 0.13 18.50 15.30
N ALA A 69 -1.09 18.58 15.83
CA ALA A 69 -2.32 18.32 15.09
C ALA A 69 -2.44 19.18 13.82
N GLY A 70 -2.76 18.53 12.69
CA GLY A 70 -3.32 19.13 11.47
C GLY A 70 -2.32 19.36 10.31
N GLU A 71 -2.46 18.58 9.23
CA GLU A 71 -1.64 18.56 7.98
C GLU A 71 -0.19 18.03 8.14
N ALA A 72 0.43 17.14 7.33
CA ALA A 72 0.16 16.47 6.05
C ALA A 72 1.24 15.35 5.88
N PRO A 73 1.24 14.54 4.80
CA PRO A 73 1.86 15.03 3.57
C PRO A 73 0.88 14.98 2.42
N CYS A 74 0.93 16.00 1.56
CA CYS A 74 0.29 15.96 0.26
C CYS A 74 0.71 14.69 -0.48
N ASP A 75 -0.26 13.83 -0.75
CA ASP A 75 -0.16 12.77 -1.75
C ASP A 75 0.03 13.47 -3.11
N PRO A 76 1.12 13.20 -3.87
CA PRO A 76 1.30 13.77 -5.21
C PRO A 76 0.18 13.42 -6.20
N GLY A 77 -0.72 12.50 -5.83
CA GLY A 77 -1.87 12.07 -6.63
C GLY A 77 -3.25 12.50 -6.14
N ASP A 78 -3.39 13.41 -5.16
CA ASP A 78 -4.71 13.86 -4.67
C ASP A 78 -5.33 14.97 -5.55
N PRO A 79 -6.41 14.71 -6.31
CA PRO A 79 -7.17 15.75 -7.00
C PRO A 79 -8.32 16.31 -6.14
N GLY A 80 -8.44 15.93 -4.87
CA GLY A 80 -9.64 16.01 -4.04
C GLY A 80 -9.84 17.29 -3.21
N GLY A 81 -9.21 18.39 -3.58
CA GLY A 81 -9.38 19.69 -2.93
C GLY A 81 -10.69 20.43 -3.25
N TYR A 82 -11.73 19.77 -3.79
CA TYR A 82 -13.04 20.39 -4.04
C TYR A 82 -14.05 19.90 -2.99
N ARG A 83 -14.28 20.73 -1.97
CA ARG A 83 -15.49 20.67 -1.16
C ARG A 83 -16.58 21.50 -1.86
N ASP A 84 -17.81 21.00 -1.78
CA ASP A 84 -19.04 21.51 -2.41
C ASP A 84 -19.22 23.04 -2.40
#